data_AF-A0A2V8NEX8-F1
#
_entry.id   AF-A0A2V8NEX8-F1
#
_cell.length_a   1.000
_cell.length_b   1.000
_cell.length_c   1.000
_cell.angle_alpha   90.00
_cell.angle_beta   90.00
_cell.angle_gamma   90.00
#
_symmetry.space_group_name_H-M   'P 1'
#
loop_
_entity.id
_entity.type
_entity.pdbx_description
1 polymer ?
#
loop_
_entity_poly.entity_id
_entity_poly.type
_entity_poly.pdbx_seq_one_letter_code
_entity_poly.pdbx_strand_id
1 'polypeptide(L)'
;MATVVISAHGVANAPDVGGHFWVYMQYAQGLLRLGCEVYWLERFRPTTDRARDAALIKEFMNRMDRYGLGQKVILYTEHRRAGGYYCEFIGMPGSEAEAVFKGADL
;
A
#
# COMPACT_ATOMS: atom_id res chain seq x y z
N MET A 1 -15.00 -7.98 13.57
CA MET A 1 -13.61 -8.42 13.37
C MET A 1 -12.79 -7.18 13.00
N ALA A 2 -11.53 -7.06 13.43
CA ALA A 2 -10.79 -5.82 13.30
C ALA A 2 -10.33 -5.56 11.85
N THR A 3 -10.37 -4.28 11.46
CA THR A 3 -9.70 -3.78 10.26
C THR A 3 -8.31 -3.30 10.65
N VAL A 4 -7.28 -3.86 10.01
CA VAL A 4 -5.87 -3.57 10.32
C VAL A 4 -5.19 -2.99 9.09
N VAL A 5 -4.47 -1.88 9.27
CA VAL A 5 -3.69 -1.24 8.22
C VAL A 5 -2.20 -1.45 8.51
N ILE A 6 -1.52 -2.16 7.62
CA ILE A 6 -0.07 -2.37 7.70
C ILE A 6 0.61 -1.25 6.92
N SER A 7 1.32 -0.38 7.62
CA SER A 7 2.16 0.67 7.01
C SER A 7 3.52 0.10 6.64
N ALA A 8 3.69 -0.26 5.37
CA ALA A 8 4.94 -0.77 4.83
C ALA A 8 5.80 0.35 4.24
N HIS A 9 7.12 0.14 4.19
CA HIS A 9 8.06 1.14 3.73
C HIS A 9 8.92 0.67 2.55
N GLY A 10 8.66 1.24 1.37
CA GLY A 10 9.55 1.16 0.20
C GLY A 10 9.58 -0.20 -0.51
N VAL A 11 8.58 -1.04 -0.30
CA VAL A 11 8.40 -2.35 -0.95
C VAL A 11 8.00 -2.18 -2.41
N ALA A 12 7.03 -1.31 -2.72
CA ALA A 12 6.59 -1.04 -4.09
C ALA A 12 7.69 -0.41 -4.95
N ASN A 13 8.61 0.33 -4.32
CA ASN A 13 9.77 0.93 -4.98
C ASN A 13 10.98 -0.01 -5.10
N ALA A 14 10.99 -1.16 -4.41
CA ALA A 14 12.14 -2.06 -4.32
C ALA A 14 11.72 -3.53 -4.52
N PRO A 15 11.22 -3.90 -5.72
CA PRO A 15 10.63 -5.23 -5.96
C PRO A 15 11.61 -6.38 -5.72
N ASP A 16 12.91 -6.14 -5.93
CA ASP A 16 13.98 -7.12 -5.82
C ASP A 16 14.46 -7.37 -4.38
N VAL A 17 14.07 -6.52 -3.42
CA VAL A 17 14.46 -6.67 -2.01
C VAL A 17 13.48 -7.63 -1.32
N GLY A 18 13.68 -8.93 -1.55
CA GLY A 18 12.75 -9.97 -1.08
C GLY A 18 12.47 -9.95 0.42
N GLY A 19 13.48 -9.64 1.25
CA GLY A 19 13.34 -9.56 2.70
C GLY A 19 12.39 -8.44 3.17
N HIS A 20 12.35 -7.31 2.46
CA HIS A 20 11.45 -6.19 2.77
C HIS A 20 9.99 -6.57 2.49
N PHE A 21 9.72 -7.25 1.37
CA PHE A 21 8.36 -7.72 1.08
C PHE A 21 7.91 -8.80 2.07
N TRP A 22 8.80 -9.78 2.34
CA TRP A 22 8.45 -10.96 3.13
C TRP A 22 8.00 -10.61 4.56
N VAL A 23 8.68 -9.68 5.24
CA VAL A 23 8.36 -9.36 6.64
C VAL A 23 6.94 -8.79 6.81
N TYR A 24 6.55 -7.81 5.99
CA TYR A 24 5.21 -7.24 6.05
C TYR A 24 4.15 -8.25 5.59
N MET A 25 4.48 -9.04 4.55
CA MET A 25 3.56 -10.06 4.05
C MET A 25 3.34 -11.20 5.07
N GLN A 26 4.34 -11.52 5.89
CA GLN A 26 4.19 -12.48 6.99
C GLN A 26 3.11 -11.99 7.98
N TYR A 27 3.14 -10.71 8.37
CA TYR A 27 2.12 -10.12 9.24
C TYR A 27 0.74 -10.09 8.58
N ALA A 28 0.67 -9.64 7.32
CA ALA A 28 -0.58 -9.59 6.57
C ALA A 28 -1.25 -10.97 6.51
N GLN A 29 -0.48 -11.99 6.14
CA GLN A 29 -0.99 -13.37 6.04
C GLN A 29 -1.34 -13.98 7.40
N GLY A 30 -0.67 -13.59 8.48
CA GLY A 30 -1.05 -14.00 9.83
C GLY A 30 -2.42 -13.42 10.23
N LEU A 31 -2.59 -12.11 10.04
CA LEU A 31 -3.82 -11.38 10.36
C LEU A 31 -5.01 -11.85 9.51
N LEU A 32 -4.79 -12.06 8.21
CA LEU A 32 -5.82 -12.63 7.33
C LEU A 32 -6.32 -14.00 7.82
N ARG A 33 -5.41 -14.87 8.29
CA ARG A 33 -5.79 -16.18 8.85
C ARG A 33 -6.52 -16.10 10.18
N LEU A 34 -6.32 -15.02 10.94
CA LEU A 34 -7.10 -14.72 12.14
C LEU A 34 -8.46 -14.06 11.81
N GLY A 35 -8.75 -13.84 10.52
CA GLY A 35 -9.99 -13.28 10.01
C GLY A 35 -10.01 -11.76 9.93
N CYS A 36 -8.92 -11.07 10.28
CA CYS A 36 -8.85 -9.62 10.15
C CYS A 36 -9.04 -9.17 8.70
N GLU A 37 -9.66 -8.01 8.51
CA GLU A 37 -9.63 -7.31 7.22
C GLU A 37 -8.33 -6.51 7.15
N VAL A 38 -7.42 -6.90 6.26
CA VAL A 38 -6.06 -6.32 6.20
C VAL A 38 -5.93 -5.40 4.99
N TYR A 39 -5.46 -4.18 5.22
CA TYR A 39 -5.04 -3.24 4.20
C TYR A 39 -3.53 -3.02 4.24
N TRP A 40 -2.95 -2.85 3.07
CA TRP A 40 -1.56 -2.43 2.90
C TRP A 40 -1.52 -0.94 2.61
N LEU A 41 -0.80 -0.17 3.41
CA LEU A 41 -0.56 1.26 3.20
C LEU A 41 0.90 1.48 2.90
N GLU A 42 1.21 2.19 1.81
CA GLU A 42 2.58 2.51 1.48
C GLU A 42 2.71 3.79 0.63
N ARG A 43 3.74 4.59 0.96
CA ARG A 43 4.17 5.70 0.11
C ARG A 43 4.96 5.18 -1.08
N PHE A 44 4.48 5.44 -2.29
CA PHE A 44 5.24 5.29 -3.52
C PHE A 44 6.06 6.56 -3.79
N ARG A 45 7.34 6.39 -4.10
CA ARG A 45 8.24 7.49 -4.49
C ARG A 45 8.40 7.51 -6.02
N PRO A 46 7.76 8.45 -6.73
CA PRO A 46 7.83 8.49 -8.18
C PRO A 46 9.22 8.93 -8.63
N THR A 47 9.62 8.46 -9.81
CA THR A 47 10.86 8.84 -10.48
C THR A 47 10.58 9.77 -11.66
N THR A 48 11.63 10.18 -12.38
CA THR A 48 11.45 10.94 -13.63
C THR A 48 10.96 10.06 -14.78
N ASP A 49 11.09 8.73 -14.65
CA ASP A 49 10.64 7.75 -15.65
C ASP A 49 9.26 7.21 -15.29
N ARG A 50 8.22 7.87 -15.83
CA ARG A 50 6.82 7.50 -15.59
C ARG A 50 6.47 6.10 -16.12
N ALA A 51 7.13 5.64 -17.17
CA ALA A 51 6.85 4.32 -17.74
C ALA A 51 7.37 3.22 -16.81
N ARG A 52 8.56 3.41 -16.25
CA ARG A 52 9.11 2.56 -15.20
C ARG A 52 8.23 2.56 -13.95
N ASP A 53 7.79 3.73 -13.48
CA ASP A 53 6.92 3.83 -12.31
C ASP A 53 5.59 3.07 -12.50
N ALA A 54 4.95 3.24 -13.66
CA ALA A 54 3.72 2.52 -13.99
C ALA A 54 3.92 1.00 -14.03
N ALA A 55 5.07 0.54 -14.53
CA ALA A 55 5.41 -0.88 -14.55
C ALA A 55 5.61 -1.43 -13.13
N LEU A 56 6.32 -0.70 -12.26
CA LEU A 56 6.52 -1.07 -10.85
C LEU A 56 5.20 -1.16 -10.09
N ILE A 57 4.33 -0.15 -10.25
CA ILE A 57 3.00 -0.16 -9.62
C ILE A 57 2.19 -1.36 -10.11
N LYS A 58 2.15 -1.62 -11.43
CA LYS A 58 1.41 -2.75 -11.98
C LYS A 58 1.94 -4.09 -11.46
N GLU A 59 3.25 -4.29 -11.44
CA GLU A 59 3.87 -5.50 -10.90
C GLU A 59 3.54 -5.68 -9.42
N PHE A 60 3.63 -4.61 -8.64
CA PHE A 60 3.30 -4.62 -7.23
C PHE A 60 1.83 -5.01 -7.00
N MET A 61 0.87 -4.38 -7.68
CA MET A 61 -0.56 -4.71 -7.55
C MET A 61 -0.84 -6.17 -7.93
N ASN A 62 -0.25 -6.66 -9.04
CA ASN A 62 -0.36 -8.06 -9.43
C ASN A 62 0.22 -9.01 -8.37
N ARG A 63 1.33 -8.63 -7.73
CA ARG A 63 1.91 -9.41 -6.64
C ARG A 63 0.97 -9.44 -5.44
N MET A 64 0.40 -8.31 -5.05
CA MET A 64 -0.52 -8.20 -3.90
C MET A 64 -1.81 -9.00 -4.12
N ASP A 65 -2.32 -9.03 -5.35
CA ASP A 65 -3.50 -9.83 -5.71
C ASP A 65 -3.30 -11.33 -5.45
N ARG A 66 -2.12 -11.87 -5.79
CA ARG A 66 -1.75 -13.28 -5.49
C ARG A 66 -1.75 -13.63 -4.01
N TYR A 67 -1.70 -12.64 -3.13
CA TYR A 67 -1.74 -12.80 -1.68
C TYR A 67 -3.09 -12.42 -1.07
N GLY A 68 -4.12 -12.17 -1.88
CA GLY A 68 -5.47 -11.81 -1.44
C GLY A 68 -5.65 -10.35 -1.05
N LEU A 69 -4.74 -9.46 -1.47
CA LEU A 69 -4.75 -8.04 -1.10
C LEU A 69 -5.04 -7.10 -2.28
N GLY A 70 -5.43 -7.60 -3.46
CA GLY A 70 -5.49 -6.81 -4.71
C GLY A 70 -6.34 -5.53 -4.65
N GLN A 71 -7.46 -5.54 -3.91
CA GLN A 71 -8.33 -4.36 -3.70
C GLN A 71 -8.11 -3.68 -2.34
N LYS A 72 -7.07 -4.12 -1.60
CA LYS A 72 -6.77 -3.68 -0.23
C LYS A 72 -5.39 -3.02 -0.16
N VAL A 73 -4.92 -2.49 -1.27
CA VAL A 73 -3.68 -1.71 -1.36
C VAL A 73 -4.01 -0.23 -1.44
N ILE A 74 -3.49 0.54 -0.50
CA ILE A 74 -3.54 1.99 -0.42
C ILE A 74 -2.14 2.50 -0.74
N LEU A 75 -1.87 2.78 -2.03
CA LEU A 75 -0.64 3.45 -2.45
C LEU A 75 -0.89 4.96 -2.55
N TYR A 76 0.09 5.75 -2.12
CA TYR A 76 0.03 7.19 -2.27
C TYR A 76 1.37 7.81 -2.63
N THR A 77 1.35 8.90 -3.37
CA THR A 77 2.48 9.82 -3.53
C THR A 77 2.27 11.02 -2.61
N GLU A 78 3.36 11.53 -2.04
CA GLU A 78 3.33 12.72 -1.20
C GLU A 78 3.97 13.87 -1.95
N HIS A 79 3.25 14.98 -2.00
CA HIS A 79 3.66 16.19 -2.70
C HIS A 79 3.72 17.35 -1.70
N ARG A 80 4.73 18.19 -1.86
CA ARG A 80 4.88 19.40 -1.05
C ARG A 80 4.09 20.55 -1.68
N ARG A 81 3.36 21.31 -0.86
CA ARG A 81 2.70 22.56 -1.24
C ARG A 81 2.97 23.66 -0.23
N ALA A 82 2.65 24.92 -0.57
CA ALA A 82 2.69 25.99 0.41
C ALA A 82 1.75 25.65 1.59
N GLY A 83 2.30 25.59 2.81
CA GLY A 83 1.56 25.23 4.01
C GLY A 83 1.51 23.74 4.38
N GLY A 84 2.21 22.84 3.68
CA GLY A 84 2.37 21.45 4.13
C GLY A 84 2.55 20.43 3.01
N TYR A 85 2.00 19.24 3.23
CA TYR A 85 1.99 18.13 2.27
C TYR A 85 0.57 17.77 1.88
N TYR A 86 0.41 17.19 0.70
CA TYR A 86 -0.81 16.49 0.32
C TYR A 86 -0.46 15.11 -0.25
N CYS A 87 -1.37 14.16 -0.05
CA CYS A 87 -1.25 12.82 -0.59
C CYS A 87 -2.15 12.67 -1.82
N GLU A 88 -1.62 12.07 -2.87
CA GLU A 88 -2.39 11.63 -4.04
C GLU A 88 -2.42 10.10 -4.04
N PHE A 89 -3.60 9.51 -4.00
CA PHE A 89 -3.78 8.07 -3.95
C PHE A 89 -3.74 7.45 -5.34
N ILE A 90 -3.13 6.27 -5.44
CA ILE A 90 -2.94 5.53 -6.69
C ILE A 90 -3.88 4.32 -6.68
N GLY A 91 -4.75 4.21 -7.68
CA GLY A 91 -5.63 3.05 -7.87
C GLY A 91 -6.83 2.97 -6.92
N MET A 92 -6.91 3.84 -5.90
CA MET A 92 -8.03 3.94 -4.96
C MET A 92 -8.43 5.41 -4.77
N PRO A 93 -9.75 5.74 -4.74
CA PRO A 93 -10.20 7.07 -4.37
C PRO A 93 -9.79 7.45 -2.94
N GLY A 94 -9.34 8.69 -2.72
CA GLY A 94 -8.93 9.13 -1.39
C GLY A 94 -10.03 9.04 -0.32
N SER A 95 -11.29 9.24 -0.71
CA SER A 95 -12.44 9.06 0.19
C SER A 95 -12.59 7.63 0.70
N GLU A 96 -12.22 6.65 -0.11
CA GLU A 96 -12.26 5.24 0.26
C GLU A 96 -11.12 4.91 1.24
N ALA A 97 -9.90 5.35 0.94
CA ALA A 97 -8.77 5.20 1.85
C ALA A 97 -9.04 5.86 3.23
N GLU A 98 -9.61 7.06 3.24
CA GLU A 98 -10.00 7.74 4.49
C GLU A 98 -11.09 6.99 5.27
N ALA A 99 -12.05 6.37 4.58
CA ALA A 99 -13.08 5.55 5.22
C ALA A 99 -12.46 4.33 5.91
N VAL A 100 -11.47 3.69 5.27
CA VAL A 100 -10.69 2.60 5.88
C VAL A 100 -10.01 3.08 7.15
N PHE A 101 -9.30 4.21 7.12
CA PHE A 101 -8.61 4.72 8.31
C PHE A 101 -9.55 5.03 9.47
N LYS A 102 -10.75 5.55 9.20
CA LYS A 102 -11.75 5.83 10.24
C LYS A 102 -12.30 4.57 10.91
N GLY A 103 -12.34 3.45 10.18
CA GLY A 103 -12.83 2.17 10.69
C GLY A 103 -11.74 1.21 11.16
N ALA A 104 -10.47 1.55 10.94
CA ALA A 104 -9.34 0.75 11.34
C ALA A 104 -8.97 0.96 12.81
N ASP A 105 -8.49 -0.11 13.44
CA ASP A 105 -7.84 -0.05 14.74
C ASP A 105 -6.36 0.36 14.48
N LEU A 106 -6.08 1.66 14.57
CA LEU A 106 -4.79 2.30 14.23
C LEU A 106 -3.92 2.54 15.46
#